data_AF-T1HQ08-F1
#
_entry.id   AF-T1HQ08-F1
#
_cell.length_a   1.000
_cell.length_b   1.000
_cell.length_c   1.000
_cell.angle_alpha   90.00
_cell.angle_beta   90.00
_cell.angle_gamma   90.00
#
_symmetry.space_group_name_H-M   'P 1'
#
loop_
_entity.id
_entity.type
_entity.pdbx_description
1 polymer ?
#
loop_
_entity_poly.entity_id
_entity_poly.type
_entity_poly.pdbx_seq_one_letter_code
_entity_poly.pdbx_strand_id
1 'polypeptide(L)'
;MFSSLSLLNEYESEEELIENVHPENTSPRLPLPNSFKLVSQEEVKDDPKKHEGRIRSYPHQRGNWNSLIYVPCMRNLVNKSYFAPYLFKHKNRKNGPFDLLRDQIIDLCQPKIEMKKIEEPHISLTRTFILLYHWIDDFVAAVKKSLGIMLRYDVQFDGLKIYCNEERNRTFLAMSVGFGKMEITKSVQLLDKCLSEYKLHPFYNEASFHMSFLWCLGDKKKELEELLPEMNKVFEANLNDSFDVTIPVTRYICKIGNKMYNINLK
;
A
#
# COMPACT_ATOMS: atom_id res chain seq x y z
N MET A 1 -9.30 -58.27 11.06
CA MET A 1 -8.63 -57.74 9.85
C MET A 1 -9.56 -57.97 8.68
N PHE A 2 -9.64 -56.98 7.78
CA PHE A 2 -10.56 -56.86 6.63
C PHE A 2 -12.02 -56.58 7.02
N SER A 3 -12.77 -55.67 6.38
CA SER A 3 -12.49 -54.56 5.47
C SER A 3 -13.80 -53.77 5.44
N SER A 4 -13.81 -52.49 5.82
CA SER A 4 -15.00 -51.63 5.91
C SER A 4 -15.51 -51.14 4.54
N LEU A 5 -15.19 -51.86 3.45
CA LEU A 5 -15.48 -51.47 2.07
C LEU A 5 -16.60 -52.29 1.40
N SER A 6 -17.33 -53.13 2.13
CA SER A 6 -18.41 -53.98 1.59
C SER A 6 -19.83 -53.51 1.96
N LEU A 7 -20.01 -52.24 2.36
CA LEU A 7 -21.33 -51.67 2.70
C LEU A 7 -21.72 -50.47 1.83
N LEU A 8 -21.04 -50.25 0.71
CA LEU A 8 -21.24 -49.10 -0.20
C LEU A 8 -21.86 -49.48 -1.56
N ASN A 9 -22.59 -50.60 -1.66
CA ASN A 9 -23.07 -51.05 -2.97
C ASN A 9 -24.45 -51.70 -2.97
N GLU A 10 -25.43 -51.03 -2.38
CA GLU A 10 -26.84 -51.32 -2.64
C GLU A 10 -27.67 -50.04 -2.36
N TYR A 11 -28.60 -49.75 -3.28
CA TYR A 11 -29.56 -48.63 -3.34
C TYR A 11 -29.19 -47.41 -4.18
N GLU A 12 -29.29 -47.63 -5.48
CA GLU A 12 -29.73 -46.64 -6.47
C GLU A 12 -31.23 -46.90 -6.73
N SER A 13 -32.12 -45.96 -6.39
CA SER A 13 -33.40 -45.69 -7.09
C SER A 13 -34.26 -44.62 -6.40
N GLU A 14 -34.79 -43.73 -7.24
CA GLU A 14 -36.01 -42.92 -7.13
C GLU A 14 -35.91 -41.51 -6.51
N GLU A 15 -35.86 -40.54 -7.42
CA GLU A 15 -36.20 -39.13 -7.23
C GLU A 15 -37.67 -38.98 -6.84
N GLU A 16 -37.95 -38.52 -5.62
CA GLU A 16 -39.18 -37.81 -5.28
C GLU A 16 -38.86 -36.45 -4.66
N LEU A 17 -39.40 -35.40 -5.27
CA LEU A 17 -39.34 -34.02 -4.81
C LEU A 17 -40.17 -33.85 -3.53
N ILE A 18 -39.52 -33.85 -2.36
CA ILE A 18 -40.15 -33.48 -1.09
C ILE A 18 -39.83 -32.01 -0.80
N GLU A 19 -40.86 -31.15 -0.87
CA GLU A 19 -40.82 -29.78 -0.38
C GLU A 19 -40.50 -29.77 1.13
N ASN A 20 -39.31 -29.31 1.49
CA ASN A 20 -38.94 -29.06 2.89
C ASN A 20 -39.62 -27.79 3.40
N VAL A 21 -40.83 -27.93 3.94
CA VAL A 21 -41.45 -26.90 4.80
C VAL A 21 -40.75 -26.94 6.16
N HIS A 22 -39.76 -26.06 6.36
CA HIS A 22 -39.22 -25.78 7.69
C HIS A 22 -40.26 -24.98 8.50
N PRO A 23 -40.66 -25.43 9.71
CA PRO A 23 -41.49 -24.60 10.58
C PRO A 23 -40.66 -23.41 11.07
N GLU A 24 -41.14 -22.19 10.79
CA GLU A 24 -40.61 -20.95 11.35
C GLU A 24 -40.66 -21.01 12.88
N ASN A 25 -39.51 -21.18 13.50
CA ASN A 25 -39.37 -21.11 14.95
C ASN A 25 -39.32 -19.63 15.38
N THR A 26 -40.49 -19.00 15.47
CA THR A 26 -40.65 -17.61 15.94
C THR A 26 -40.48 -17.53 17.46
N SER A 27 -39.26 -17.69 17.94
CA SER A 27 -38.91 -17.26 19.30
C SER A 27 -38.67 -15.74 19.29
N PRO A 28 -39.28 -14.95 20.19
CA PRO A 28 -39.07 -13.51 20.24
C PRO A 28 -37.61 -13.25 20.64
N ARG A 29 -36.85 -12.64 19.72
CA ARG A 29 -35.48 -12.20 20.00
C ARG A 29 -35.51 -11.27 21.21
N LEU A 30 -34.65 -11.55 22.19
CA LEU A 30 -34.53 -10.72 23.39
C LEU A 30 -34.23 -9.26 22.98
N PRO A 31 -34.92 -8.28 23.59
CA PRO A 31 -34.70 -6.87 23.26
C PRO A 31 -33.27 -6.46 23.62
N LEU A 32 -32.60 -5.78 22.70
CA LEU A 32 -31.25 -5.23 22.92
C LEU A 32 -31.22 -4.36 24.19
N PRO A 33 -30.35 -4.66 25.17
CA PRO A 33 -30.21 -3.85 26.37
C PRO A 33 -29.90 -2.40 26.02
N ASN A 34 -30.49 -1.45 26.73
CA ASN A 34 -30.34 -0.02 26.46
C ASN A 34 -28.88 0.48 26.54
N SER A 35 -27.97 -0.28 27.17
CA SER A 35 -26.53 -0.04 27.15
C SER A 35 -25.89 -0.14 25.75
N PHE A 36 -26.51 -0.87 24.82
CA PHE A 36 -26.07 -0.97 23.41
C PHE A 36 -26.69 0.10 22.50
N LYS A 37 -27.67 0.89 22.99
CA LYS A 37 -28.36 1.91 22.17
C LYS A 37 -27.62 3.26 22.09
N LEU A 38 -26.44 3.38 22.68
CA LEU A 38 -25.65 4.63 22.69
C LEU A 38 -24.47 4.61 21.72
N VAL A 39 -24.73 4.24 20.47
CA VAL A 39 -23.88 4.66 19.33
C VAL A 39 -24.84 4.97 18.20
N SER A 40 -25.19 6.25 18.04
CA SER A 40 -25.77 6.70 16.78
C SER A 40 -24.82 6.24 15.67
N GLN A 41 -25.32 5.38 14.79
CA GLN A 41 -24.68 5.05 13.52
C GLN A 41 -24.77 6.30 12.64
N GLU A 42 -23.97 7.33 12.95
CA GLU A 42 -23.74 8.38 11.98
C GLU A 42 -22.92 7.76 10.85
N GLU A 43 -23.61 7.34 9.79
CA GLU A 43 -22.98 7.03 8.52
C GLU A 43 -22.25 8.28 8.04
N VAL A 44 -20.95 8.35 8.30
CA VAL A 44 -20.09 9.40 7.79
C VAL A 44 -20.03 9.25 6.27
N LYS A 45 -20.79 10.06 5.55
CA LYS A 45 -20.80 10.09 4.08
C LYS A 45 -19.47 10.64 3.57
N ASP A 46 -18.72 9.83 2.84
CA ASP A 46 -17.41 10.17 2.27
C ASP A 46 -17.60 11.17 1.10
N ASP A 47 -16.97 12.34 1.19
CA ASP A 47 -17.00 13.37 0.13
C ASP A 47 -15.70 13.29 -0.67
N PRO A 48 -15.73 12.80 -1.94
CA PRO A 48 -14.52 12.67 -2.75
C PRO A 48 -13.78 13.99 -2.96
N LYS A 49 -14.47 15.14 -2.90
CA LYS A 49 -13.82 16.47 -3.06
C LYS A 49 -12.86 16.77 -1.92
N LYS A 50 -13.10 16.24 -0.72
CA LYS A 50 -12.20 16.38 0.45
C LYS A 50 -10.96 15.49 0.37
N HIS A 51 -10.91 14.61 -0.63
CA HIS A 51 -9.85 13.63 -0.78
C HIS A 51 -9.29 13.60 -2.21
N GLU A 52 -9.30 14.73 -2.92
CA GLU A 52 -8.74 14.85 -4.28
C GLU A 52 -9.36 13.84 -5.26
N GLY A 53 -10.66 13.57 -5.12
CA GLY A 53 -11.38 12.57 -5.90
C GLY A 53 -11.09 11.11 -5.48
N ARG A 54 -10.49 10.86 -4.30
CA ARG A 54 -10.41 9.50 -3.74
C ARG A 54 -11.81 9.08 -3.31
N ILE A 55 -12.22 7.91 -3.77
CA ILE A 55 -13.45 7.24 -3.35
C ILE A 55 -13.00 6.03 -2.55
N ARG A 56 -13.51 5.85 -1.34
CA ARG A 56 -13.26 4.62 -0.57
C ARG A 56 -13.98 3.44 -1.21
N SER A 57 -13.28 2.31 -1.32
CA SER A 57 -13.86 1.05 -1.79
C SER A 57 -14.87 0.48 -0.79
N TYR A 58 -14.77 0.84 0.50
CA TYR A 58 -15.67 0.41 1.57
C TYR A 58 -15.84 1.51 2.65
N PRO A 59 -17.04 1.62 3.27
CA PRO A 59 -17.28 2.59 4.35
C PRO A 59 -16.47 2.23 5.61
N HIS A 60 -16.16 3.23 6.43
CA HIS A 60 -15.47 2.98 7.70
C HIS A 60 -16.39 2.18 8.65
N GLN A 61 -15.90 1.05 9.13
CA GLN A 61 -16.54 0.29 10.20
C GLN A 61 -15.75 0.49 11.50
N ARG A 62 -16.44 0.82 12.59
CA ARG A 62 -15.81 1.02 13.90
C ARG A 62 -15.09 -0.26 14.32
N GLY A 63 -13.78 -0.15 14.59
CA GLY A 63 -12.92 -1.29 14.94
C GLY A 63 -12.08 -1.84 13.80
N ASN A 64 -12.35 -1.45 12.55
CA ASN A 64 -11.59 -1.83 11.36
C ASN A 64 -10.65 -0.70 10.93
N TRP A 65 -9.34 -0.96 10.97
CA TRP A 65 -8.33 0.06 10.72
C TRP A 65 -7.52 -0.28 9.46
N ASN A 66 -7.61 0.59 8.45
CA ASN A 66 -6.78 0.50 7.25
C ASN A 66 -5.31 0.63 7.64
N SER A 67 -4.52 -0.35 7.23
CA SER A 67 -3.16 -0.55 7.67
C SER A 67 -2.23 -0.81 6.50
N LEU A 68 -0.99 -0.32 6.60
CA LEU A 68 0.05 -0.43 5.58
C LEU A 68 1.42 -0.38 6.24
N ILE A 69 2.34 -1.24 5.81
CA ILE A 69 3.75 -1.19 6.23
C ILE A 69 4.61 -0.81 5.03
N TYR A 70 5.53 0.15 5.23
CA TYR A 70 6.30 0.72 4.13
C TYR A 70 7.65 1.31 4.56
N VAL A 71 8.54 1.51 3.60
CA VAL A 71 9.77 2.31 3.72
C VAL A 71 9.45 3.79 3.46
N PRO A 72 9.68 4.71 4.41
CA PRO A 72 9.44 6.13 4.20
C PRO A 72 10.57 6.77 3.36
N CYS A 73 10.24 7.43 2.25
CA CYS A 73 11.25 8.01 1.35
C CYS A 73 11.32 9.54 1.42
N MET A 74 10.24 10.23 1.80
CA MET A 74 10.15 11.70 1.82
C MET A 74 11.29 12.36 2.60
N ARG A 75 11.52 11.92 3.85
CA ARG A 75 12.52 12.53 4.74
C ARG A 75 13.94 12.52 4.16
N ASN A 76 14.25 11.58 3.27
CA ASN A 76 15.56 11.45 2.66
C ASN A 76 15.68 12.34 1.40
N LEU A 77 14.57 12.53 0.66
CA LEU A 77 14.54 13.28 -0.60
C LEU A 77 14.36 14.80 -0.41
N VAL A 78 13.68 15.25 0.64
CA VAL A 78 13.38 16.69 0.87
C VAL A 78 14.09 17.30 2.08
N ASN A 79 14.95 16.55 2.78
CA ASN A 79 15.76 17.14 3.83
C ASN A 79 16.96 17.90 3.25
N LYS A 80 16.94 19.23 3.43
CA LYS A 80 17.96 20.17 2.95
C LYS A 80 19.39 19.78 3.33
N SER A 81 19.61 19.06 4.43
CA SER A 81 20.95 18.60 4.79
C SER A 81 21.53 17.63 3.76
N TYR A 82 20.70 16.80 3.12
CA TYR A 82 21.13 15.79 2.15
C TYR A 82 21.46 16.41 0.78
N PHE A 83 20.74 17.46 0.36
CA PHE A 83 20.98 18.15 -0.92
C PHE A 83 21.57 19.56 -0.76
N ALA A 84 22.15 19.89 0.39
CA ALA A 84 22.89 21.12 0.58
C ALA A 84 24.03 21.30 -0.46
N PRO A 85 24.80 20.26 -0.84
CA PRO A 85 25.80 20.37 -1.90
C PRO A 85 25.19 20.78 -3.24
N TYR A 86 24.02 20.25 -3.57
CA TYR A 86 23.30 20.61 -4.79
C TYR A 86 22.87 22.09 -4.78
N LEU A 87 22.30 22.59 -3.68
CA LEU A 87 21.94 24.01 -3.56
C LEU A 87 23.17 24.92 -3.63
N PHE A 88 24.30 24.49 -3.06
CA PHE A 88 25.56 25.25 -3.13
C PHE A 88 26.08 25.37 -4.58
N LYS A 89 26.00 24.28 -5.35
CA LYS A 89 26.33 24.25 -6.79
C LYS A 89 25.35 25.12 -7.59
N HIS A 90 24.09 25.15 -7.19
CA HIS A 90 22.99 25.82 -7.90
C HIS A 90 22.41 27.01 -7.10
N LYS A 91 23.22 28.05 -6.88
CA LYS A 91 22.90 29.22 -6.01
C LYS A 91 21.56 29.92 -6.31
N ASN A 92 21.02 29.77 -7.51
CA ASN A 92 19.76 30.40 -7.94
C ASN A 92 18.53 29.49 -7.77
N ARG A 93 18.69 28.23 -7.36
CA ARG A 93 17.57 27.28 -7.19
C ARG A 93 17.02 27.34 -5.77
N LYS A 94 15.69 27.49 -5.65
CA LYS A 94 14.97 27.43 -4.36
C LYS A 94 14.49 26.02 -4.00
N ASN A 95 14.21 25.20 -5.02
CA ASN A 95 13.67 23.85 -4.88
C ASN A 95 14.80 22.81 -4.87
N GLY A 96 14.59 21.71 -4.14
CA GLY A 96 15.50 20.58 -4.17
C GLY A 96 15.46 19.84 -5.52
N PRO A 97 16.46 18.98 -5.80
CA PRO A 97 16.53 18.25 -7.07
C PRO A 97 15.31 17.36 -7.32
N PHE A 98 14.75 16.76 -6.26
CA PHE A 98 13.54 15.94 -6.38
C PHE A 98 12.30 16.76 -6.78
N ASP A 99 12.15 17.98 -6.25
CA ASP A 99 11.06 18.88 -6.65
C ASP A 99 11.21 19.33 -8.09
N LEU A 100 12.43 19.66 -8.51
CA LEU A 100 12.72 20.04 -9.89
C LEU A 100 12.36 18.91 -10.87
N LEU A 101 12.77 17.68 -10.58
CA LEU A 101 12.41 16.50 -11.36
C LEU A 101 10.88 16.35 -11.49
N ARG A 102 10.15 16.50 -10.37
CA ARG A 102 8.69 16.43 -10.36
C ARG A 102 8.06 17.51 -11.24
N ASP A 103 8.51 18.74 -11.10
CA ASP A 103 7.99 19.89 -11.86
C ASP A 103 8.24 19.71 -13.37
N GLN A 104 9.47 19.33 -13.75
CA GLN A 104 9.82 19.08 -15.16
C GLN A 104 8.95 17.98 -15.80
N ILE A 105 8.69 16.89 -15.07
CA ILE A 105 7.84 15.81 -15.59
C ILE A 105 6.37 16.24 -15.65
N ILE A 106 5.88 17.02 -14.67
CA ILE A 106 4.53 17.58 -14.70
C ILE A 106 4.35 18.47 -15.94
N ASP A 107 5.32 19.33 -16.23
CA ASP A 107 5.29 20.22 -17.39
C ASP A 107 5.23 19.43 -18.71
N LEU A 108 5.95 18.32 -18.82
CA LEU A 108 5.89 17.42 -19.99
C LEU A 108 4.50 16.77 -20.19
N CYS A 109 3.75 16.58 -19.10
CA CYS A 109 2.42 15.96 -19.15
C CYS A 109 1.32 16.97 -19.51
N GLN A 110 1.55 18.26 -19.27
CA GLN A 110 0.55 19.30 -19.50
C GLN A 110 0.41 19.67 -20.99
N PRO A 111 -0.79 20.13 -21.41
CA PRO A 111 -2.05 20.19 -20.65
C PRO A 111 -2.84 18.88 -20.67
N LYS A 112 -2.34 17.83 -21.34
CA LYS A 112 -3.08 16.59 -21.61
C LYS A 112 -3.41 15.80 -20.34
N ILE A 113 -2.48 15.75 -19.39
CA ILE A 113 -2.60 14.97 -18.17
C ILE A 113 -2.23 15.85 -16.97
N GLU A 114 -3.18 16.03 -16.06
CA GLU A 114 -2.96 16.73 -14.79
C GLU A 114 -2.28 15.80 -13.78
N MET A 115 -0.95 15.82 -13.76
CA MET A 115 -0.14 15.09 -12.78
C MET A 115 -0.07 15.86 -11.45
N LYS A 116 -0.20 15.14 -10.34
CA LYS A 116 -0.16 15.66 -8.96
C LYS A 116 1.02 15.05 -8.21
N LYS A 117 1.65 15.84 -7.35
CA LYS A 117 2.74 15.39 -6.49
C LYS A 117 2.21 14.44 -5.40
N ILE A 118 3.01 13.43 -5.07
CA ILE A 118 2.79 12.63 -3.86
C ILE A 118 3.53 13.29 -2.70
N GLU A 119 2.80 13.63 -1.64
CA GLU A 119 3.33 14.29 -0.44
C GLU A 119 4.16 13.34 0.44
N GLU A 120 3.78 12.06 0.51
CA GLU A 120 4.52 11.05 1.30
C GLU A 120 4.94 9.86 0.42
N PRO A 121 5.96 10.04 -0.45
CA PRO A 121 6.50 8.92 -1.21
C PRO A 121 7.04 7.82 -0.30
N HIS A 122 6.76 6.59 -0.68
CA HIS A 122 7.13 5.40 0.07
C HIS A 122 7.28 4.19 -0.85
N ILE A 123 7.96 3.15 -0.35
CA ILE A 123 7.98 1.81 -0.96
C ILE A 123 7.14 0.88 -0.09
N SER A 124 6.05 0.36 -0.64
CA SER A 124 5.16 -0.55 0.08
C SER A 124 5.81 -1.91 0.34
N LEU A 125 5.65 -2.40 1.56
CA LEU A 125 6.08 -3.74 1.99
C LEU A 125 4.90 -4.69 2.24
N THR A 126 3.69 -4.15 2.28
CA THR A 126 2.43 -4.90 2.38
C THR A 126 1.43 -4.35 1.37
N ARG A 127 0.38 -5.11 1.07
CA ARG A 127 -0.86 -4.53 0.56
C ARG A 127 -1.49 -3.64 1.64
N THR A 128 -2.50 -2.86 1.27
CA THR A 128 -3.39 -2.31 2.30
C THR A 128 -4.19 -3.45 2.89
N PHE A 129 -4.24 -3.55 4.22
CA PHE A 129 -5.01 -4.56 4.93
C PHE A 129 -5.84 -3.91 6.03
N ILE A 130 -6.88 -4.61 6.49
CA ILE A 130 -7.73 -4.16 7.59
C ILE A 130 -7.30 -4.92 8.84
N LEU A 131 -6.94 -4.18 9.89
CA LEU A 131 -6.59 -4.76 11.18
C LEU A 131 -7.65 -4.40 12.22
N LEU A 132 -8.05 -5.38 13.02
CA LEU A 132 -9.01 -5.19 14.10
C LEU A 132 -8.36 -4.48 15.28
N TYR A 133 -9.09 -3.58 15.94
CA TYR A 133 -8.56 -2.78 17.04
C TYR A 133 -7.85 -3.60 18.13
N HIS A 134 -8.44 -4.72 18.54
CA HIS A 134 -7.92 -5.58 19.60
C HIS A 134 -6.66 -6.37 19.19
N TRP A 135 -6.32 -6.42 17.90
CA TRP A 135 -5.10 -7.05 17.40
C TRP A 135 -3.93 -6.09 17.22
N ILE A 136 -4.16 -4.77 17.32
CA ILE A 136 -3.16 -3.75 16.96
C ILE A 136 -1.87 -3.92 17.78
N ASP A 137 -1.98 -4.02 19.09
CA ASP A 137 -0.80 -4.01 19.97
C ASP A 137 0.04 -5.27 19.80
N ASP A 138 -0.61 -6.45 19.79
CA ASP A 138 0.05 -7.74 19.57
C ASP A 138 0.68 -7.84 18.18
N PHE A 139 -0.03 -7.36 17.14
CA PHE A 139 0.47 -7.33 15.76
C PHE A 139 1.72 -6.45 15.65
N VAL A 140 1.66 -5.22 16.19
CA VAL A 140 2.80 -4.30 16.15
C VAL A 140 3.99 -4.88 16.92
N ALA A 141 3.75 -5.52 18.07
CA ALA A 141 4.81 -6.19 18.83
C ALA A 141 5.46 -7.34 18.04
N ALA A 142 4.64 -8.18 17.38
CA ALA A 142 5.11 -9.27 16.54
C ALA A 142 5.94 -8.76 15.36
N VAL A 143 5.46 -7.73 14.64
CA VAL A 143 6.17 -7.12 13.52
C VAL A 143 7.50 -6.50 13.97
N LYS A 144 7.51 -5.76 15.08
CA LYS A 144 8.75 -5.17 15.63
C LYS A 144 9.78 -6.25 16.00
N LYS A 145 9.33 -7.34 16.62
CA LYS A 145 10.17 -8.48 16.96
C LYS A 145 10.75 -9.16 15.71
N SER A 146 9.90 -9.39 14.71
CA SER A 146 10.26 -10.06 13.45
C SER A 146 11.27 -9.25 12.63
N LEU A 147 11.03 -7.94 12.47
CA LEU A 147 11.87 -7.07 11.64
C LEU A 147 13.04 -6.43 12.40
N GLY A 148 13.02 -6.44 13.73
CA GLY A 148 14.09 -5.86 14.55
C GLY A 148 15.44 -6.57 14.43
N ILE A 149 15.52 -7.70 13.72
CA ILE A 149 16.78 -8.36 13.38
C ILE A 149 17.41 -7.86 12.08
N MET A 150 16.64 -7.18 11.23
CA MET A 150 17.11 -6.71 9.94
C MET A 150 18.11 -5.58 10.13
N LEU A 151 19.23 -5.66 9.40
CA LEU A 151 20.22 -4.60 9.33
C LEU A 151 19.68 -3.45 8.49
N ARG A 152 20.15 -2.23 8.78
CA ARG A 152 20.00 -1.07 7.89
C ARG A 152 20.65 -1.36 6.54
N TYR A 153 20.07 -0.82 5.49
CA TYR A 153 20.54 -0.98 4.12
C TYR A 153 20.14 0.21 3.27
N ASP A 154 20.72 0.30 2.08
CA ASP A 154 20.38 1.35 1.12
C ASP A 154 19.53 0.80 -0.01
N VAL A 155 18.63 1.64 -0.51
CA VAL A 155 17.86 1.40 -1.73
C VAL A 155 18.26 2.42 -2.77
N GLN A 156 18.47 1.97 -4.00
CA GLN A 156 18.67 2.86 -5.15
C GLN A 156 17.67 2.52 -6.24
N PHE A 157 17.26 3.55 -6.99
CA PHE A 157 16.31 3.40 -8.09
C PHE A 157 17.03 3.32 -9.44
N ASP A 158 16.50 2.50 -10.35
CA ASP A 158 17.13 2.21 -11.66
C ASP A 158 16.34 2.74 -12.86
N GLY A 159 15.12 3.25 -12.67
CA GLY A 159 14.35 3.83 -13.77
C GLY A 159 12.92 4.20 -13.40
N LEU A 160 12.21 4.75 -14.37
CA LEU A 160 10.81 5.13 -14.24
C LEU A 160 9.88 4.04 -14.75
N LYS A 161 8.73 3.88 -14.10
CA LYS A 161 7.67 2.95 -14.53
C LYS A 161 6.28 3.48 -14.19
N ILE A 162 5.32 3.14 -15.05
CA ILE A 162 3.91 3.50 -14.90
C ILE A 162 3.13 2.36 -14.25
N TYR A 163 2.32 2.71 -13.26
CA TYR A 163 1.44 1.78 -12.54
C TYR A 163 0.01 2.30 -12.57
N CYS A 164 -0.96 1.39 -12.66
CA CYS A 164 -2.36 1.69 -12.34
C CYS A 164 -2.74 0.93 -11.08
N ASN A 165 -3.61 1.52 -10.26
CA ASN A 165 -4.23 0.76 -9.19
C ASN A 165 -5.17 -0.32 -9.75
N GLU A 166 -5.56 -1.25 -8.88
CA GLU A 166 -6.42 -2.40 -9.22
C GLU A 166 -7.76 -1.95 -9.84
N GLU A 167 -8.34 -0.87 -9.32
CA GLU A 167 -9.60 -0.31 -9.83
C GLU A 167 -9.46 0.52 -11.12
N ARG A 168 -8.23 0.71 -11.62
CA ARG A 168 -7.89 1.52 -12.81
C ARG A 168 -8.49 2.94 -12.79
N ASN A 169 -8.62 3.52 -11.60
CA ASN A 169 -9.11 4.88 -11.43
C ASN A 169 -8.01 5.88 -11.07
N ARG A 170 -6.76 5.41 -10.93
CA ARG A 170 -5.56 6.20 -10.67
C ARG A 170 -4.37 5.60 -11.40
N THR A 171 -3.59 6.47 -12.00
CA THR A 171 -2.30 6.12 -12.61
C THR A 171 -1.18 6.81 -11.86
N PHE A 172 -0.06 6.13 -11.68
CA PHE A 172 1.09 6.55 -10.89
C PHE A 172 2.35 6.47 -11.74
N LEU A 173 3.19 7.49 -11.61
CA LEU A 173 4.58 7.43 -12.06
C LEU A 173 5.45 7.13 -10.84
N ALA A 174 6.29 6.10 -10.98
CA ALA A 174 7.12 5.61 -9.90
C ALA A 174 8.56 5.36 -10.35
N MET A 175 9.46 5.45 -9.38
CA MET A 175 10.84 5.00 -9.51
C MET A 175 10.91 3.52 -9.12
N SER A 176 11.39 2.67 -10.03
CA SER A 176 11.60 1.26 -9.77
C SER A 176 12.83 1.07 -8.90
N VAL A 177 12.71 0.27 -7.85
CA VAL A 177 13.88 -0.10 -7.04
C VAL A 177 14.80 -0.93 -7.93
N GLY A 178 16.10 -0.65 -7.92
CA GLY A 178 17.15 -1.43 -8.58
C GLY A 178 18.03 -2.17 -7.58
N PHE A 179 18.67 -1.42 -6.67
CA PHE A 179 19.48 -1.95 -5.56
C PHE A 179 18.68 -2.01 -4.25
N GLY A 180 18.97 -2.99 -3.39
CA GLY A 180 18.25 -3.21 -2.12
C GLY A 180 17.03 -4.13 -2.23
N LYS A 181 16.77 -4.74 -3.39
CA LYS A 181 15.64 -5.67 -3.63
C LYS A 181 15.67 -6.88 -2.70
N MET A 182 16.85 -7.43 -2.41
CA MET A 182 16.99 -8.63 -1.59
C MET A 182 16.56 -8.37 -0.15
N GLU A 183 16.96 -7.24 0.42
CA GLU A 183 16.65 -6.80 1.79
C GLU A 183 15.15 -6.50 1.93
N ILE A 184 14.57 -5.82 0.94
CA ILE A 184 13.13 -5.60 0.86
C ILE A 184 12.40 -6.94 0.79
N THR A 185 12.82 -7.85 -0.09
CA THR A 185 12.18 -9.17 -0.27
C THR A 185 12.22 -9.98 1.03
N LYS A 186 13.35 -10.01 1.73
CA LYS A 186 13.46 -10.66 3.04
C LYS A 186 12.50 -10.04 4.06
N SER A 187 12.37 -8.73 4.06
CA SER A 187 11.45 -8.02 4.96
C SER A 187 9.99 -8.34 4.64
N VAL A 188 9.63 -8.39 3.35
CA VAL A 188 8.30 -8.81 2.90
C VAL A 188 8.00 -10.24 3.33
N GLN A 189 8.93 -11.18 3.18
CA GLN A 189 8.74 -12.56 3.63
C GLN A 189 8.53 -12.68 5.14
N LEU A 190 9.23 -11.87 5.94
CA LEU A 190 9.02 -11.79 7.38
C LEU A 190 7.66 -11.17 7.73
N LEU A 191 7.24 -10.16 6.97
CA LEU A 191 5.92 -9.53 7.12
C LEU A 191 4.78 -10.46 6.71
N ASP A 192 4.91 -11.21 5.62
CA ASP A 192 3.91 -12.17 5.16
C ASP A 192 3.67 -13.26 6.22
N LYS A 193 4.72 -13.69 6.93
CA LYS A 193 4.59 -14.59 8.10
C LYS A 193 3.76 -13.94 9.19
N CYS A 194 4.07 -12.70 9.58
CA CYS A 194 3.29 -11.97 10.57
C CYS A 194 1.83 -11.78 10.12
N LEU A 195 1.58 -11.43 8.87
CA LEU A 195 0.23 -11.25 8.30
C LEU A 195 -0.58 -12.56 8.33
N SER A 196 0.08 -13.69 8.07
CA SER A 196 -0.57 -15.01 8.03
C SER A 196 -1.17 -15.43 9.37
N GLU A 197 -0.56 -15.04 10.50
CA GLU A 197 -1.07 -15.30 11.86
C GLU A 197 -2.45 -14.66 12.08
N TYR A 198 -2.75 -13.58 11.36
CA TYR A 198 -4.00 -12.83 11.43
C TYR A 198 -4.93 -13.12 10.23
N LYS A 199 -4.61 -14.15 9.43
CA LYS A 199 -5.31 -14.52 8.19
C LYS A 199 -5.40 -13.37 7.18
N LEU A 200 -4.40 -12.50 7.17
CA LEU A 200 -4.30 -11.39 6.22
C LEU A 200 -3.56 -11.83 4.96
N HIS A 201 -3.87 -11.16 3.84
CA HIS A 201 -3.25 -11.49 2.56
C HIS A 201 -1.75 -11.18 2.54
N PRO A 202 -0.93 -12.04 1.93
CA PRO A 202 0.48 -11.75 1.70
C PRO A 202 0.66 -10.64 0.65
N PHE A 203 1.90 -10.27 0.39
CA PHE A 203 2.27 -9.34 -0.66
C PHE A 203 1.89 -9.84 -2.08
N TYR A 204 2.14 -9.02 -3.09
CA TYR A 204 1.91 -9.38 -4.49
C TYR A 204 2.82 -10.53 -4.92
N ASN A 205 2.27 -11.54 -5.61
CA ASN A 205 3.02 -12.70 -6.11
C ASN A 205 4.18 -12.27 -7.02
N GLU A 206 3.90 -11.38 -7.97
CA GLU A 206 4.91 -10.70 -8.78
C GLU A 206 5.30 -9.40 -8.09
N ALA A 207 6.22 -9.50 -7.12
CA ALA A 207 6.65 -8.36 -6.33
C ALA A 207 7.33 -7.31 -7.23
N SER A 208 6.75 -6.11 -7.27
CA SER A 208 7.34 -4.94 -7.93
C SER A 208 7.56 -3.84 -6.90
N PHE A 209 8.79 -3.69 -6.43
CA PHE A 209 9.15 -2.65 -5.47
C PHE A 209 9.42 -1.34 -6.19
N HIS A 210 8.68 -0.31 -5.81
CA HIS A 210 8.73 0.99 -6.45
C HIS A 210 8.33 2.09 -5.45
N MET A 211 8.76 3.31 -5.74
CA MET A 211 8.34 4.51 -5.03
C MET A 211 7.56 5.40 -5.99
N SER A 212 6.24 5.45 -5.83
CA SER A 212 5.39 6.38 -6.55
C SER A 212 5.64 7.81 -6.07
N PHE A 213 5.84 8.74 -7.00
CA PHE A 213 6.12 10.14 -6.67
C PHE A 213 5.23 11.17 -7.38
N LEU A 214 4.56 10.78 -8.48
CA LEU A 214 3.47 11.54 -9.10
C LEU A 214 2.27 10.62 -9.37
N TRP A 215 1.08 11.20 -9.50
CA TRP A 215 -0.15 10.46 -9.84
C TRP A 215 -1.17 11.33 -10.59
N CYS A 216 -2.11 10.70 -11.29
CA CYS A 216 -3.25 11.36 -11.91
C CYS A 216 -4.54 10.51 -11.80
N LEU A 217 -5.68 11.14 -12.08
CA LEU A 217 -6.99 10.48 -12.09
C LEU A 217 -7.22 9.69 -13.39
N GLY A 218 -7.91 8.57 -13.25
CA GLY A 218 -8.24 7.67 -14.34
C GLY A 218 -7.09 6.75 -14.75
N ASP A 219 -7.40 5.92 -15.73
CA ASP A 219 -6.44 5.06 -16.42
C ASP A 219 -5.79 5.83 -17.56
N LYS A 220 -4.55 6.26 -17.33
CA LYS A 220 -3.71 7.03 -18.25
C LYS A 220 -2.43 6.29 -18.57
N LYS A 221 -2.42 4.97 -18.36
CA LYS A 221 -1.22 4.15 -18.47
C LYS A 221 -0.62 4.25 -19.85
N LYS A 222 -1.43 4.07 -20.89
CA LYS A 222 -0.97 4.08 -22.29
C LYS A 222 -0.40 5.45 -22.65
N GLU A 223 -1.12 6.54 -22.36
CA GLU A 223 -0.67 7.89 -22.68
C GLU A 223 0.63 8.26 -21.94
N LEU A 224 0.80 7.82 -20.68
CA LEU A 224 2.03 8.05 -19.92
C LEU A 224 3.18 7.14 -20.37
N GLU A 225 2.90 5.90 -20.80
CA GLU A 225 3.91 5.01 -21.37
C GLU A 225 4.49 5.57 -22.68
N GLU A 226 3.67 6.24 -23.50
CA GLU A 226 4.12 6.95 -24.70
C GLU A 226 5.06 8.13 -24.38
N LEU A 227 4.89 8.78 -23.22
CA LEU A 227 5.74 9.88 -22.75
C LEU A 227 6.96 9.41 -21.95
N LEU A 228 7.00 8.14 -21.54
CA LEU A 228 8.04 7.57 -20.67
C LEU A 228 9.47 7.75 -21.23
N PRO A 229 9.74 7.67 -22.55
CA PRO A 229 11.08 7.95 -23.09
C PRO A 229 11.57 9.37 -22.78
N GLU A 230 10.72 10.39 -22.91
CA GLU A 230 11.09 11.78 -22.59
C GLU A 230 11.25 11.98 -21.08
N MET A 231 10.39 11.34 -20.27
CA MET A 231 10.54 11.36 -18.81
C MET A 231 11.86 10.73 -18.36
N ASN A 232 12.30 9.63 -18.99
CA ASN A 232 13.58 9.01 -18.70
C ASN A 232 14.76 9.92 -19.04
N LYS A 233 14.72 10.67 -20.15
CA LYS A 233 15.76 11.68 -20.45
C LYS A 233 15.85 12.75 -19.35
N VAL A 234 14.70 13.23 -18.87
CA VAL A 234 14.66 14.19 -17.75
C VAL A 234 15.24 13.56 -16.48
N PHE A 235 14.87 12.32 -16.18
CA PHE A 235 15.38 11.58 -15.02
C PHE A 235 16.90 11.42 -15.08
N GLU A 236 17.44 10.93 -16.20
CA GLU A 236 18.88 10.77 -16.42
C GLU A 236 19.65 12.09 -16.35
N ALA A 237 19.10 13.17 -16.92
CA ALA A 237 19.70 14.50 -16.81
C ALA A 237 19.79 14.98 -15.36
N ASN A 238 18.78 14.70 -14.53
CA ASN A 238 18.79 15.03 -13.11
C ASN A 238 19.82 14.18 -12.34
N LEU A 239 19.91 12.88 -12.61
CA LEU A 239 20.93 12.00 -12.02
C LEU A 239 22.34 12.52 -12.32
N ASN A 240 22.60 12.89 -13.57
CA ASN A 240 23.88 13.47 -14.00
C ASN A 240 24.18 14.83 -13.35
N ASP A 241 23.15 15.61 -12.99
CA ASP A 241 23.29 16.86 -12.23
C ASP A 241 23.33 16.64 -10.70
N SER A 242 23.87 15.49 -10.28
CA SER A 242 24.13 15.15 -8.87
C SER A 242 22.86 14.94 -8.03
N PHE A 243 21.74 14.54 -8.64
CA PHE A 243 20.58 14.07 -7.90
C PHE A 243 20.84 12.67 -7.34
N ASP A 244 21.11 12.57 -6.04
CA ASP A 244 21.23 11.29 -5.35
C ASP A 244 19.84 10.69 -5.09
N VAL A 245 19.59 9.53 -5.69
CA VAL A 245 18.36 8.75 -5.56
C VAL A 245 18.51 7.61 -4.54
N THR A 246 19.58 7.61 -3.75
CA THR A 246 19.81 6.64 -2.69
C THR A 246 18.95 6.96 -1.46
N ILE A 247 18.24 5.95 -0.98
CA ILE A 247 17.39 6.03 0.22
C ILE A 247 18.01 5.14 1.30
N PRO A 248 18.60 5.72 2.36
CA PRO A 248 19.04 4.96 3.51
C PRO A 248 17.82 4.46 4.29
N VAL A 249 17.67 3.14 4.34
CA VAL A 249 16.58 2.46 5.04
C VAL A 249 17.03 2.16 6.46
N THR A 250 16.60 3.04 7.36
CA THR A 250 16.93 2.94 8.80
C THR A 250 15.77 2.43 9.65
N ARG A 251 14.55 2.47 9.10
CA ARG A 251 13.32 2.05 9.76
C ARG A 251 12.22 1.79 8.73
N TYR A 252 11.23 1.01 9.14
CA TYR A 252 9.93 0.94 8.49
C TYR A 252 8.87 1.69 9.30
N ILE A 253 7.78 2.03 8.62
CA ILE A 253 6.60 2.59 9.25
C ILE A 253 5.46 1.60 9.09
N CYS A 254 4.85 1.21 10.21
CA CYS A 254 3.56 0.54 10.25
C CYS A 254 2.50 1.61 10.54
N LYS A 255 1.71 1.95 9.51
CA LYS A 255 0.57 2.87 9.62
C LYS A 255 -0.68 2.06 9.88
N ILE A 256 -1.43 2.39 10.92
CA ILE A 256 -2.70 1.76 11.29
C ILE A 256 -3.68 2.89 11.57
N GLY A 257 -4.57 3.14 10.61
CA GLY A 257 -5.43 4.33 10.62
C GLY A 257 -4.63 5.63 10.62
N ASN A 258 -4.82 6.41 11.69
CA ASN A 258 -4.10 7.66 11.94
C ASN A 258 -2.85 7.49 12.84
N LYS A 259 -2.58 6.27 13.33
CA LYS A 259 -1.41 5.98 14.16
C LYS A 259 -0.25 5.47 13.30
N MET A 260 0.95 5.87 13.69
CA MET A 260 2.20 5.53 13.03
C MET A 260 3.15 4.87 14.03
N TYR A 261 3.57 3.65 13.74
CA TYR A 261 4.51 2.88 14.56
C TYR A 261 5.84 2.74 13.83
N ASN A 262 6.92 3.24 14.45
CA ASN A 262 8.27 3.08 13.92
C ASN A 262 8.82 1.69 14.25
N ILE A 263 9.40 1.04 13.23
CA ILE A 263 10.10 -0.24 13.35
C ILE A 263 11.55 0.02 12.95
N ASN A 264 12.42 0.25 13.92
CA ASN A 264 13.81 0.59 13.67
C ASN A 264 14.61 -0.66 13.28
N LEU A 265 15.47 -0.51 12.28
CA LEU A 265 16.41 -1.54 11.86
C LEU A 265 17.72 -1.42 12.65
N LYS A 266 18.44 -2.53 12.78
CA LYS A 266 19.74 -2.61 13.47
C LYS A 266 20.81 -1.86 12.70
#